data_AF-A0A9D1J2Z9-F1
#
_entry.id   AF-A0A9D1J2Z9-F1
#
_cell.length_a   1.000
_cell.length_b   1.000
_cell.length_c   1.000
_cell.angle_alpha   90.00
_cell.angle_beta   90.00
_cell.angle_gamma   90.00
#
_symmetry.space_group_name_H-M   'P 1'
#
loop_
_entity.id
_entity.type
_entity.pdbx_description
1 polymer ?
#
loop_
_entity_poly.entity_id
_entity_poly.type
_entity_poly.pdbx_seq_one_letter_code
_entity_poly.pdbx_strand_id
1 'polypeptide(L)'
;MNYKIVVNKKKPYNKEDFSNIEYKSITNSLNEEYLLEKRTLKAYFDLKKDLEKENIFVDIIGGLRTLEEQKKIIDDYTNKYGKDYVERYVAPLGSSEHHTGLCLDVGLVINNKLIYDNDLLFKEERIYEKIIELLPNYGLILRYPKGKDDITGYSYEPWHYRYVGKNTANIITDNNLTLEEYDELYNKSGVLLVNKPKGITSRDVVNKLEKVFDTKKIGHNGTLDPMAEGLLVITINRATKINELLTCTDKEYIASVKVGVETDTLDLEGNIVKTSDKKVSKDMLDNLFKEFVKEYLQEVPKYSAIKVNGKKLYEYARSNKDVELPKRKVIIKELELLDYKEDSFKFRCVVSKGTYIRSLIKDMGEFLDIPCTMSSLIRTRQGKFRLDNAVDLEDVTINSKLITISDALDIEIKEIDGVDYKRIVNGAVIDNSYNIKDKVLFMRNNRVVAIYQNVNNKLKCFKMLKGLSRN
;
A
#
# COMPACT_ATOMS: atom_id res chain seq x y z
N MET A 1 11.18 -9.45 -0.49
CA MET A 1 12.12 -8.79 -1.40
C MET A 1 11.35 -7.92 -2.37
N ASN A 2 11.86 -6.73 -2.72
CA ASN A 2 11.20 -5.83 -3.65
C ASN A 2 11.83 -5.96 -5.04
N TYR A 3 11.25 -6.80 -5.90
CA TYR A 3 11.71 -7.01 -7.29
C TYR A 3 11.50 -5.79 -8.21
N LYS A 4 10.90 -4.72 -7.68
CA LYS A 4 10.46 -3.53 -8.42
C LYS A 4 11.42 -2.35 -8.26
N ILE A 5 12.52 -2.52 -7.54
CA ILE A 5 13.52 -1.47 -7.34
C ILE A 5 14.24 -1.23 -8.66
N VAL A 6 14.22 0.03 -9.11
CA VAL A 6 14.92 0.50 -10.31
C VAL A 6 16.36 0.83 -9.95
N VAL A 7 17.32 0.22 -10.66
CA VAL A 7 18.71 0.69 -10.72
C VAL A 7 18.95 1.32 -12.09
N ASN A 8 19.48 2.53 -12.10
CA ASN A 8 19.90 3.24 -13.31
C ASN A 8 20.84 4.41 -12.95
N LYS A 9 21.19 5.24 -13.95
CA LYS A 9 22.06 6.42 -13.78
C LYS A 9 21.54 7.43 -12.73
N LYS A 10 20.22 7.50 -12.49
CA LYS A 10 19.57 8.40 -11.51
C LYS A 10 19.35 7.74 -10.14
N LYS A 11 19.32 6.40 -10.09
CA LYS A 11 19.12 5.59 -8.88
C LYS A 11 20.20 4.50 -8.83
N PRO A 12 21.42 4.82 -8.35
CA PRO A 12 22.49 3.84 -8.25
C PRO A 12 22.14 2.68 -7.32
N TYR A 13 22.77 1.54 -7.57
CA TYR A 13 22.68 0.32 -6.81
C TYR A 13 23.06 0.55 -5.34
N ASN A 14 22.21 0.06 -4.44
CA ASN A 14 22.45 0.04 -3.01
C ASN A 14 22.35 -1.40 -2.49
N LYS A 15 23.45 -1.92 -1.93
CA LYS A 15 23.53 -3.29 -1.40
C LYS A 15 22.47 -3.59 -0.34
N GLU A 16 22.06 -2.60 0.46
CA GLU A 16 21.05 -2.80 1.51
C GLU A 16 19.68 -3.21 0.94
N ASP A 17 19.30 -2.65 -0.23
CA ASP A 17 18.04 -2.95 -0.92
C ASP A 17 17.97 -4.41 -1.43
N PHE A 18 19.12 -5.05 -1.58
CA PHE A 18 19.31 -6.39 -2.13
C PHE A 18 20.01 -7.35 -1.13
N SER A 19 20.01 -7.00 0.16
CA SER A 19 20.74 -7.71 1.23
C SER A 19 20.24 -9.14 1.53
N ASN A 20 19.03 -9.49 1.10
CA ASN A 20 18.39 -10.78 1.37
C ASN A 20 18.23 -11.65 0.10
N ILE A 21 19.12 -11.49 -0.88
CA ILE A 21 19.09 -12.28 -2.12
C ILE A 21 19.80 -13.62 -1.94
N GLU A 22 19.10 -14.70 -2.29
CA GLU A 22 19.69 -16.01 -2.53
C GLU A 22 20.07 -16.11 -4.02
N TYR A 23 21.37 -16.11 -4.31
CA TYR A 23 21.89 -16.31 -5.66
C TYR A 23 22.14 -17.79 -5.93
N LYS A 24 21.99 -18.19 -7.19
CA LYS A 24 22.31 -19.52 -7.70
C LYS A 24 23.16 -19.39 -8.96
N SER A 25 24.10 -20.31 -9.13
CA SER A 25 24.91 -20.37 -10.34
C SER A 25 24.22 -21.12 -11.46
N ILE A 26 24.60 -20.75 -12.68
CA ILE A 26 24.29 -21.43 -13.93
C ILE A 26 25.53 -21.34 -14.82
N THR A 27 25.81 -22.42 -15.54
CA THR A 27 26.91 -22.47 -16.52
C THR A 27 26.32 -22.55 -17.91
N ASN A 28 26.80 -21.72 -18.83
CA ASN A 28 26.37 -21.74 -20.24
C ASN A 28 27.15 -22.80 -21.05
N SER A 29 26.82 -22.94 -22.33
CA SER A 29 27.47 -23.87 -23.25
C SER A 29 28.97 -23.59 -23.51
N LEU A 30 29.47 -22.43 -23.11
CA LEU A 30 30.88 -22.02 -23.21
C LEU A 30 31.67 -22.29 -21.91
N ASN A 31 31.07 -22.97 -20.93
CA ASN A 31 31.62 -23.17 -19.59
C ASN A 31 31.83 -21.88 -18.78
N GLU A 32 31.08 -20.82 -19.09
CA GLU A 32 31.08 -19.57 -18.32
C GLU A 32 30.02 -19.66 -17.22
N GLU A 33 30.41 -19.32 -16.00
CA GLU A 33 29.53 -19.33 -14.83
C GLU A 33 28.91 -17.95 -14.59
N TYR A 34 27.60 -17.91 -14.40
CA TYR A 34 26.82 -16.72 -14.06
C TYR A 34 26.06 -16.94 -12.77
N LEU A 35 25.87 -15.87 -12.00
CA LEU A 35 25.00 -15.88 -10.81
C LEU A 35 23.71 -15.13 -11.11
N LEU A 36 22.57 -15.69 -10.68
CA LEU A 36 21.26 -15.04 -10.76
C LEU A 36 20.50 -15.21 -9.44
N GLU A 37 19.59 -14.29 -9.14
CA GLU A 37 18.62 -14.50 -8.07
C GLU A 37 17.77 -15.74 -8.39
N LYS A 38 17.46 -16.52 -7.36
CA LYS A 38 16.80 -17.83 -7.48
C LYS A 38 15.53 -17.87 -8.33
N ARG A 39 14.66 -16.86 -8.24
CA ARG A 39 13.41 -16.80 -9.04
C ARG A 39 13.68 -16.31 -10.46
N THR A 40 14.64 -15.42 -10.63
CA THR A 40 15.14 -14.98 -11.95
C THR A 40 15.70 -16.18 -12.72
N LEU A 41 16.53 -17.00 -12.08
CA LEU A 41 17.06 -18.24 -12.66
C LEU A 41 15.94 -19.23 -13.03
N LYS A 42 14.95 -19.41 -12.13
CA LYS A 42 13.79 -20.27 -12.42
C LYS A 42 13.00 -19.75 -13.62
N ALA A 43 12.73 -18.44 -13.68
CA ALA A 43 12.01 -17.81 -14.79
C ALA A 43 12.74 -18.01 -16.12
N TYR A 44 14.06 -17.90 -16.12
CA TYR A 44 14.88 -18.19 -17.30
C TYR A 44 14.76 -19.65 -17.75
N PHE A 45 14.85 -20.63 -16.84
CA PHE A 45 14.70 -22.04 -17.22
C PHE A 45 13.30 -22.36 -17.75
N ASP A 46 12.25 -21.83 -17.12
CA ASP A 46 10.88 -22.01 -17.58
C ASP A 46 10.68 -21.39 -18.98
N LEU A 47 11.20 -20.18 -19.22
CA LEU A 47 11.19 -19.51 -20.52
C LEU A 47 11.95 -20.33 -21.57
N LYS A 48 13.19 -20.73 -21.28
CA LYS A 48 14.04 -21.53 -22.19
C LYS A 48 13.34 -22.81 -22.64
N LYS A 49 12.72 -23.53 -21.71
CA LYS A 49 11.97 -24.76 -22.00
C LYS A 49 10.79 -24.53 -22.96
N ASP A 50 10.10 -23.40 -22.85
CA ASP A 50 8.98 -23.10 -23.74
C ASP A 50 9.44 -22.55 -25.10
N LEU A 51 10.55 -21.80 -25.14
CA LEU A 51 11.20 -21.39 -26.39
C LEU A 51 11.69 -22.60 -27.22
N GLU A 52 12.22 -23.64 -26.56
CA GLU A 52 12.67 -24.87 -27.23
C GLU A 52 11.52 -25.57 -27.97
N LYS A 53 10.28 -25.47 -27.47
CA LYS A 53 9.09 -26.01 -28.16
C LYS A 53 8.76 -25.24 -29.44
N GLU A 54 9.12 -23.97 -29.49
CA GLU A 54 8.98 -23.09 -30.66
C GLU A 54 10.22 -23.13 -31.57
N ASN A 55 11.14 -24.09 -31.37
CA ASN A 55 12.42 -24.20 -32.06
C ASN A 55 13.33 -22.96 -31.90
N ILE A 56 13.19 -22.23 -30.79
CA ILE A 56 14.06 -21.12 -30.42
C ILE A 56 15.00 -21.61 -29.31
N PHE A 57 16.29 -21.67 -29.60
CA PHE A 57 17.30 -22.10 -28.64
C PHE A 57 18.06 -20.89 -28.11
N VAL A 58 18.16 -20.79 -26.79
CA VAL A 58 18.82 -19.68 -26.11
C VAL A 58 19.82 -20.16 -25.08
N ASP A 59 20.82 -19.32 -24.80
CA ASP A 59 21.68 -19.51 -23.64
C ASP A 59 21.98 -18.20 -22.91
N ILE A 60 22.40 -18.29 -21.65
CA ILE A 60 22.73 -17.13 -20.83
C ILE A 60 24.11 -16.58 -21.20
N ILE A 61 24.18 -15.27 -21.38
CA ILE A 61 25.41 -14.53 -21.73
C ILE A 61 25.71 -13.38 -20.74
N GLY A 62 24.85 -13.21 -19.73
CA GLY A 62 25.03 -12.19 -18.69
C GLY A 62 24.15 -12.45 -17.48
N GLY A 63 24.71 -12.19 -16.29
CA GLY A 63 24.03 -12.35 -15.00
C GLY A 63 24.47 -11.27 -14.00
N LEU A 64 24.56 -11.61 -12.71
CA LEU A 64 25.07 -10.72 -11.67
C LEU A 64 26.47 -10.20 -12.03
N ARG A 65 26.67 -8.89 -11.93
CA ARG A 65 27.99 -8.25 -12.05
C ARG A 65 28.32 -7.51 -10.76
N THR A 66 29.49 -7.78 -10.19
CA THR A 66 30.05 -7.02 -9.07
C THR A 66 30.47 -5.61 -9.49
N LEU A 67 30.71 -4.73 -8.52
CA LEU A 67 31.25 -3.40 -8.80
C LEU A 67 32.65 -3.49 -9.43
N GLU A 68 33.46 -4.48 -9.03
CA GLU A 68 34.80 -4.69 -9.58
C GLU A 68 34.77 -5.14 -11.03
N GLU A 69 33.88 -6.07 -11.39
CA GLU A 69 33.68 -6.50 -12.78
C GLU A 69 33.16 -5.36 -13.65
N GLN A 70 32.21 -4.56 -13.16
CA GLN A 70 31.72 -3.41 -13.91
C GLN A 70 32.84 -2.37 -14.15
N LYS A 71 33.74 -2.19 -13.18
CA LYS A 71 34.90 -1.32 -13.36
C LYS A 71 35.82 -1.84 -14.47
N LYS A 72 36.11 -3.14 -14.49
CA LYS A 72 36.92 -3.75 -15.57
C LYS A 72 36.27 -3.56 -16.94
N ILE A 73 34.95 -3.76 -17.06
CA ILE A 73 34.21 -3.51 -18.31
C ILE A 73 34.36 -2.05 -18.76
N ILE A 74 34.21 -1.10 -17.84
CA ILE A 74 34.39 0.33 -18.13
C ILE A 74 35.81 0.59 -18.65
N ASP A 75 36.84 0.05 -17.97
CA ASP A 75 38.24 0.24 -18.34
C ASP A 75 38.55 -0.38 -19.73
N ASP A 76 38.10 -1.62 -19.98
CA ASP A 76 38.31 -2.34 -21.24
C ASP A 76 37.64 -1.64 -22.42
N TYR A 77 36.39 -1.19 -22.25
CA TYR A 77 35.66 -0.47 -23.29
C TYR A 77 36.22 0.93 -23.50
N THR A 78 36.72 1.58 -22.45
CA THR A 78 37.40 2.89 -22.59
C THR A 78 38.65 2.73 -23.44
N ASN A 79 39.43 1.67 -23.20
CA ASN A 79 40.63 1.38 -23.98
C ASN A 79 40.31 1.00 -25.43
N LYS A 80 39.25 0.22 -25.66
CA LYS A 80 38.89 -0.29 -26.99
C LYS A 80 38.15 0.74 -27.86
N TYR A 81 37.24 1.52 -27.30
CA TYR A 81 36.32 2.38 -28.04
C TYR A 81 36.38 3.86 -27.65
N GLY A 82 37.15 4.21 -26.62
CA GLY A 82 37.28 5.59 -26.13
C GLY A 82 36.20 5.99 -25.12
N LYS A 83 36.44 7.13 -24.44
CA LYS A 83 35.58 7.64 -23.36
C LYS A 83 34.17 8.01 -23.84
N ASP A 84 34.06 8.63 -25.01
CA ASP A 84 32.76 9.06 -25.57
C ASP A 84 31.81 7.88 -25.83
N TYR A 85 32.36 6.73 -26.22
CA TYR A 85 31.59 5.50 -26.38
C TYR A 85 31.09 5.00 -25.03
N VAL A 86 31.97 4.93 -24.04
CA VAL A 86 31.65 4.44 -22.69
C VAL A 86 30.58 5.31 -22.02
N GLU A 87 30.68 6.63 -22.11
CA GLU A 87 29.68 7.54 -21.53
C GLU A 87 28.28 7.35 -22.13
N ARG A 88 28.20 6.93 -23.40
CA ARG A 88 26.94 6.69 -24.10
C ARG A 88 26.37 5.30 -23.82
N TYR A 89 27.19 4.26 -23.96
CA TYR A 89 26.70 2.88 -24.09
C TYR A 89 27.00 1.99 -22.88
N VAL A 90 27.88 2.40 -21.97
CA VAL A 90 28.26 1.58 -20.82
C VAL A 90 27.66 2.17 -19.53
N ALA A 91 27.02 1.31 -18.74
CA ALA A 91 26.50 1.72 -17.44
C ALA A 91 27.63 2.22 -16.53
N PRO A 92 27.53 3.43 -15.95
CA PRO A 92 28.47 3.91 -14.95
C PRO A 92 28.55 2.94 -13.76
N LEU A 93 29.65 3.02 -13.01
CA LEU A 93 29.84 2.20 -11.82
C LEU A 93 28.65 2.35 -10.87
N GLY A 94 28.04 1.23 -10.47
CA GLY A 94 26.86 1.20 -9.61
C GLY A 94 25.54 1.50 -10.33
N SER A 95 25.52 1.82 -11.61
CA SER A 95 24.28 2.12 -12.36
C SER A 95 23.77 0.96 -13.23
N SER A 96 24.50 -0.17 -13.22
CA SER A 96 24.14 -1.37 -13.97
C SER A 96 23.10 -2.20 -13.23
N GLU A 97 22.00 -2.57 -13.89
CA GLU A 97 20.99 -3.46 -13.31
C GLU A 97 21.55 -4.87 -13.05
N HIS A 98 22.63 -5.27 -13.72
CA HIS A 98 23.34 -6.52 -13.41
C HIS A 98 23.85 -6.57 -11.97
N HIS A 99 24.05 -5.44 -11.29
CA HIS A 99 24.42 -5.43 -9.86
C HIS A 99 23.37 -6.08 -8.94
N THR A 100 22.13 -6.16 -9.41
CA THR A 100 21.01 -6.68 -8.62
C THR A 100 20.88 -8.21 -8.66
N GLY A 101 21.47 -8.86 -9.68
CA GLY A 101 21.25 -10.28 -10.01
C GLY A 101 19.82 -10.64 -10.42
N LEU A 102 18.94 -9.64 -10.61
CA LEU A 102 17.59 -9.80 -11.13
C LEU A 102 17.50 -9.59 -12.66
N CYS A 103 18.62 -9.22 -13.28
CA CYS A 103 18.75 -9.11 -14.74
C CYS A 103 19.58 -10.25 -15.30
N LEU A 104 19.30 -10.58 -16.56
CA LEU A 104 20.07 -11.48 -17.38
C LEU A 104 20.14 -10.98 -18.83
N ASP A 105 21.23 -11.34 -19.50
CA ASP A 105 21.34 -11.19 -20.95
C ASP A 105 21.21 -12.58 -21.59
N VAL A 106 20.45 -12.67 -22.68
CA VAL A 106 20.15 -13.93 -23.37
C VAL A 106 20.66 -13.90 -24.81
N GLY A 107 21.57 -14.82 -25.14
CA GLY A 107 22.07 -15.06 -26.50
C GLY A 107 21.24 -16.12 -27.23
N LEU A 108 21.47 -16.23 -28.54
CA LEU A 108 20.78 -17.20 -29.42
C LEU A 108 21.71 -18.35 -29.78
N VAL A 109 21.20 -19.58 -29.80
CA VAL A 109 21.93 -20.75 -30.29
C VAL A 109 21.45 -21.07 -31.70
N ILE A 110 22.26 -20.75 -32.70
CA ILE A 110 21.96 -20.99 -34.12
C ILE A 110 23.05 -21.89 -34.69
N ASN A 111 22.65 -22.96 -35.38
CA ASN A 111 23.58 -23.97 -35.93
C ASN A 111 24.56 -24.51 -34.87
N ASN A 112 24.05 -24.80 -33.67
CA ASN A 112 24.82 -25.26 -32.49
C ASN A 112 25.93 -24.30 -32.04
N LYS A 113 25.84 -23.01 -32.39
CA LYS A 113 26.77 -21.97 -31.92
C LYS A 113 26.01 -20.90 -31.16
N LEU A 114 26.51 -20.57 -29.97
CA LEU A 114 26.02 -19.44 -29.19
C LEU A 114 26.48 -18.13 -29.84
N ILE A 115 25.51 -17.33 -30.24
CA ILE A 115 25.69 -15.95 -30.69
C ILE A 115 25.48 -15.04 -29.48
N TYR A 116 26.48 -14.22 -29.19
CA TYR A 116 26.50 -13.27 -28.06
C TYR A 116 27.07 -11.89 -28.46
N ASP A 117 27.50 -11.73 -29.71
CA ASP A 117 27.95 -10.44 -30.24
C ASP A 117 26.74 -9.57 -30.60
N ASN A 118 26.72 -8.33 -30.11
CA ASN A 118 25.56 -7.44 -30.24
C ASN A 118 25.15 -7.19 -31.70
N ASP A 119 26.11 -7.02 -32.62
CA ASP A 119 25.81 -6.76 -34.03
C ASP A 119 25.18 -7.98 -34.71
N LEU A 120 25.58 -9.18 -34.29
CA LEU A 120 24.96 -10.43 -34.74
C LEU A 120 23.58 -10.63 -34.12
N LEU A 121 23.40 -10.32 -32.83
CA LEU A 121 22.11 -10.42 -32.16
C LEU A 121 21.06 -9.48 -32.76
N PHE A 122 21.45 -8.26 -33.13
CA PHE A 122 20.56 -7.31 -33.82
C PHE A 122 20.07 -7.82 -35.17
N LYS A 123 20.84 -8.66 -35.89
CA LYS A 123 20.37 -9.26 -37.16
C LYS A 123 19.22 -10.25 -36.95
N GLU A 124 19.10 -10.80 -35.75
CA GLU A 124 18.09 -11.79 -35.36
C GLU A 124 16.95 -11.17 -34.53
N GLU A 125 16.73 -9.86 -34.67
CA GLU A 125 15.73 -9.10 -33.90
C GLU A 125 14.32 -9.72 -33.93
N ARG A 126 13.90 -10.31 -35.06
CA ARG A 126 12.61 -11.00 -35.18
C ARG A 126 12.45 -12.20 -34.25
N ILE A 127 13.56 -12.87 -33.90
CA ILE A 127 13.54 -13.96 -32.91
C ILE A 127 13.32 -13.36 -31.51
N TYR A 128 14.00 -12.26 -31.20
CA TYR A 128 13.81 -11.56 -29.94
C TYR A 128 12.40 -11.00 -29.76
N GLU A 129 11.76 -10.50 -30.81
CA GLU A 129 10.34 -10.07 -30.75
C GLU A 129 9.44 -11.20 -30.23
N LYS A 130 9.62 -12.44 -30.72
CA LYS A 130 8.90 -13.63 -30.21
C LYS A 130 9.24 -13.96 -28.76
N ILE A 131 10.50 -13.80 -28.35
CA ILE A 131 10.90 -14.04 -26.96
C ILE A 131 10.25 -13.00 -26.04
N ILE A 132 10.25 -11.73 -26.45
CA ILE A 132 9.73 -10.59 -25.69
C ILE A 132 8.24 -10.78 -25.37
N GLU A 133 7.44 -11.28 -26.32
CA GLU A 133 6.02 -11.60 -26.12
C GLU A 133 5.77 -12.60 -24.98
N LEU A 134 6.74 -13.49 -24.71
CA LEU A 134 6.61 -14.54 -23.71
C LEU A 134 7.10 -14.13 -22.32
N LEU A 135 7.93 -13.09 -22.21
CA LEU A 135 8.56 -12.68 -20.94
C LEU A 135 7.56 -12.50 -19.78
N PRO A 136 6.37 -11.89 -19.95
CA PRO A 136 5.44 -11.64 -18.85
C PRO A 136 4.91 -12.91 -18.19
N ASN A 137 4.86 -14.02 -18.95
CA ASN A 137 4.41 -15.32 -18.45
C ASN A 137 5.32 -15.87 -17.35
N TYR A 138 6.59 -15.47 -17.36
CA TYR A 138 7.64 -15.89 -16.42
C TYR A 138 8.02 -14.78 -15.43
N GLY A 139 7.36 -13.61 -15.51
CA GLY A 139 7.66 -12.47 -14.64
C GLY A 139 8.90 -11.68 -15.04
N LEU A 140 9.32 -11.81 -16.29
CA LEU A 140 10.37 -11.04 -16.93
C LEU A 140 9.76 -9.88 -17.74
N ILE A 141 10.51 -8.80 -17.88
CA ILE A 141 10.23 -7.70 -18.83
C ILE A 141 11.45 -7.48 -19.71
N LEU A 142 11.23 -6.94 -20.90
CA LEU A 142 12.30 -6.29 -21.65
C LEU A 142 12.68 -5.00 -20.91
N ARG A 143 13.94 -4.89 -20.48
CA ARG A 143 14.34 -3.78 -19.60
C ARG A 143 14.50 -2.46 -20.35
N TYR A 144 14.97 -2.52 -21.59
CA TYR A 144 15.25 -1.38 -22.45
C TYR A 144 14.49 -1.51 -23.77
N PRO A 145 13.20 -1.12 -23.81
CA PRO A 145 12.37 -1.16 -25.02
C PRO A 145 12.71 -0.05 -26.04
N LYS A 146 12.34 -0.27 -27.31
CA LYS A 146 12.53 0.69 -28.41
C LYS A 146 11.84 2.03 -28.10
N GLY A 147 12.53 3.14 -28.41
CA GLY A 147 11.99 4.50 -28.29
C GLY A 147 11.74 5.00 -26.86
N LYS A 148 12.36 4.35 -25.87
CA LYS A 148 12.23 4.69 -24.43
C LYS A 148 13.58 5.06 -23.79
N ASP A 149 14.60 5.32 -24.59
CA ASP A 149 15.97 5.64 -24.16
C ASP A 149 16.05 6.93 -23.33
N ASP A 150 15.25 7.94 -23.63
CA ASP A 150 15.13 9.16 -22.81
C ASP A 150 14.65 8.89 -21.38
N ILE A 151 13.90 7.79 -21.19
CA ILE A 151 13.32 7.39 -19.90
C ILE A 151 14.29 6.46 -19.15
N THR A 152 14.75 5.39 -19.82
CA THR A 152 15.61 4.36 -19.21
C THR A 152 17.06 4.82 -19.06
N GLY A 153 17.52 5.74 -19.92
CA GLY A 153 18.90 6.19 -20.03
C GLY A 153 19.82 5.22 -20.78
N TYR A 154 19.26 4.19 -21.43
CA TYR A 154 19.97 3.15 -22.17
C TYR A 154 19.24 2.84 -23.49
N SER A 155 20.01 2.53 -24.52
CA SER A 155 19.49 2.16 -25.84
C SER A 155 18.76 0.81 -25.80
N TYR A 156 17.99 0.53 -26.85
CA TYR A 156 17.27 -0.73 -27.01
C TYR A 156 18.22 -1.93 -26.99
N GLU A 157 17.94 -2.90 -26.11
CA GLU A 157 18.72 -4.15 -25.97
C GLU A 157 17.75 -5.35 -25.97
N PRO A 158 17.49 -5.99 -27.13
CA PRO A 158 16.49 -7.06 -27.23
C PRO A 158 16.78 -8.27 -26.34
N TRP A 159 18.03 -8.47 -25.93
CA TRP A 159 18.50 -9.59 -25.11
C TRP A 159 18.46 -9.32 -23.59
N HIS A 160 18.24 -8.08 -23.15
CA HIS A 160 18.37 -7.70 -21.75
C HIS A 160 17.02 -7.78 -21.02
N TYR A 161 16.90 -8.77 -20.14
CA TYR A 161 15.66 -9.06 -19.42
C TYR A 161 15.77 -8.82 -17.93
N ARG A 162 14.68 -8.34 -17.34
CA ARG A 162 14.57 -8.01 -15.92
C ARG A 162 13.45 -8.80 -15.25
N TYR A 163 13.75 -9.49 -14.16
CA TYR A 163 12.72 -10.11 -13.33
C TYR A 163 12.07 -9.08 -12.39
N VAL A 164 10.74 -8.97 -12.49
CA VAL A 164 9.90 -8.09 -11.65
C VAL A 164 8.75 -8.84 -10.98
N GLY A 165 8.62 -10.14 -11.25
CA GLY A 165 7.50 -10.98 -10.85
C GLY A 165 6.32 -10.90 -11.81
N LYS A 166 5.54 -11.98 -11.90
CA LYS A 166 4.50 -12.18 -12.92
C LYS A 166 3.48 -11.04 -13.00
N ASN A 167 2.88 -10.65 -11.87
CA ASN A 167 1.88 -9.56 -11.87
C ASN A 167 2.44 -8.24 -12.42
N THR A 168 3.60 -7.82 -11.89
CA THR A 168 4.27 -6.58 -12.33
C THR A 168 4.63 -6.64 -13.81
N ALA A 169 5.14 -7.77 -14.29
CA ALA A 169 5.55 -7.92 -15.69
C ALA A 169 4.36 -7.79 -16.66
N ASN A 170 3.21 -8.37 -16.30
CA ASN A 170 1.98 -8.20 -17.08
C ASN A 170 1.54 -6.74 -17.06
N ILE A 171 1.48 -6.08 -15.89
CA ILE A 171 1.13 -4.64 -15.81
C ILE A 171 2.03 -3.79 -16.71
N ILE A 172 3.35 -4.00 -16.65
CA ILE A 172 4.32 -3.24 -17.46
C ILE A 172 4.07 -3.46 -18.95
N THR A 173 3.87 -4.71 -19.35
CA THR A 173 3.71 -5.07 -20.77
C THR A 173 2.36 -4.62 -21.33
N ASP A 174 1.27 -4.90 -20.62
CA ASP A 174 -0.10 -4.56 -21.03
C ASP A 174 -0.30 -3.05 -21.18
N ASN A 175 0.48 -2.24 -20.46
CA ASN A 175 0.41 -0.77 -20.48
C ASN A 175 1.60 -0.11 -21.20
N ASN A 176 2.47 -0.88 -21.86
CA ASN A 176 3.67 -0.39 -22.56
C ASN A 176 4.54 0.57 -21.70
N LEU A 177 4.76 0.19 -20.44
CA LEU A 177 5.55 0.93 -19.48
C LEU A 177 7.01 0.49 -19.51
N THR A 178 7.89 1.39 -19.12
CA THR A 178 9.22 1.06 -18.60
C THR A 178 9.15 0.76 -17.10
N LEU A 179 10.21 0.19 -16.54
CA LEU A 179 10.30 -0.01 -15.08
C LEU A 179 10.32 1.34 -14.33
N GLU A 180 10.90 2.38 -14.93
CA GLU A 180 10.88 3.76 -14.44
C GLU A 180 9.47 4.33 -14.34
N GLU A 181 8.69 4.28 -15.43
CA GLU A 181 7.30 4.75 -15.46
C GLU A 181 6.43 3.96 -14.48
N TYR A 182 6.64 2.65 -14.39
CA TYR A 182 5.98 1.81 -13.38
C TYR A 182 6.32 2.27 -11.95
N ASP A 183 7.59 2.51 -11.61
CA ASP A 183 7.96 2.95 -10.27
C ASP A 183 7.34 4.31 -9.93
N GLU A 184 7.29 5.23 -10.88
CA GLU A 184 6.66 6.55 -10.68
C GLU A 184 5.13 6.44 -10.45
N LEU A 185 4.45 5.56 -11.19
CA LEU A 185 3.01 5.37 -11.07
C LEU A 185 2.61 4.57 -9.82
N TYR A 186 3.31 3.48 -9.53
CA TYR A 186 2.90 2.47 -8.52
C TYR A 186 3.58 2.61 -7.15
N ASN A 187 4.66 3.39 -7.04
CA ASN A 187 5.34 3.61 -5.75
C ASN A 187 4.87 4.89 -5.01
N LYS A 188 3.76 5.48 -5.46
CA LYS A 188 3.11 6.66 -4.83
C LYS A 188 2.70 6.34 -3.40
N SER A 189 2.87 7.32 -2.51
CA SER A 189 2.51 7.19 -1.10
C SER A 189 1.56 8.31 -0.69
N GLY A 190 0.48 7.98 -0.02
CA GLY A 190 -0.50 8.96 0.43
C GLY A 190 -1.73 8.34 1.07
N VAL A 191 -2.71 9.18 1.35
CA VAL A 191 -4.00 8.80 1.93
C VAL A 191 -5.06 8.86 0.84
N LEU A 192 -5.84 7.80 0.69
CA LEU A 192 -6.99 7.72 -0.21
C LEU A 192 -8.26 7.68 0.65
N LEU A 193 -9.25 8.48 0.28
CA LEU A 193 -10.58 8.44 0.89
C LEU A 193 -11.47 7.58 0.00
N VAL A 194 -12.02 6.50 0.56
CA VAL A 194 -12.86 5.55 -0.19
C VAL A 194 -14.26 5.55 0.38
N ASN A 195 -15.26 5.67 -0.49
CA ASN A 195 -16.63 5.32 -0.13
C ASN A 195 -16.76 3.79 -0.20
N LYS A 196 -16.79 3.16 0.98
CA LYS A 196 -16.91 1.71 1.09
C LYS A 196 -18.37 1.34 0.81
N PRO A 197 -18.64 0.46 -0.18
CA PRO A 197 -20.00 -0.04 -0.40
C PRO A 197 -20.45 -0.97 0.74
N LYS A 198 -21.77 -1.09 0.92
CA LYS A 198 -22.38 -2.06 1.83
C LYS A 198 -22.08 -3.51 1.40
N GLY A 199 -21.99 -4.42 2.36
CA GLY A 199 -21.88 -5.87 2.13
C GLY A 199 -20.46 -6.44 2.08
N ILE A 200 -19.42 -5.59 2.04
CA ILE A 200 -18.02 -6.04 2.07
C ILE A 200 -17.33 -5.64 3.38
N THR A 201 -16.25 -6.32 3.78
CA THR A 201 -15.47 -5.90 4.95
C THR A 201 -14.51 -4.74 4.61
N SER A 202 -14.04 -4.02 5.62
CA SER A 202 -12.94 -3.05 5.43
C SER A 202 -11.65 -3.70 4.92
N ARG A 203 -11.44 -5.01 5.18
CA ARG A 203 -10.27 -5.74 4.67
C ARG A 203 -10.42 -6.09 3.19
N ASP A 204 -11.64 -6.32 2.71
CA ASP A 204 -11.90 -6.56 1.28
C ASP A 204 -11.58 -5.33 0.45
N VAL A 205 -11.89 -4.13 0.96
CA VAL A 205 -11.44 -2.86 0.36
C VAL A 205 -9.92 -2.86 0.19
N VAL A 206 -9.18 -3.15 1.26
CA VAL A 206 -7.71 -3.23 1.22
C VAL A 206 -7.25 -4.24 0.18
N ASN A 207 -7.82 -5.45 0.17
CA ASN A 207 -7.45 -6.51 -0.77
C ASN A 207 -7.69 -6.10 -2.24
N LYS A 208 -8.77 -5.35 -2.54
CA LYS A 208 -9.03 -4.82 -3.87
C LYS A 208 -7.98 -3.77 -4.26
N LEU A 209 -7.69 -2.84 -3.35
CA LEU A 209 -6.70 -1.78 -3.58
C LEU A 209 -5.26 -2.30 -3.69
N GLU A 210 -4.92 -3.41 -3.02
CA GLU A 210 -3.60 -4.05 -3.16
C GLU A 210 -3.33 -4.48 -4.61
N LYS A 211 -4.38 -4.84 -5.37
CA LYS A 211 -4.29 -5.17 -6.79
C LYS A 211 -4.16 -3.90 -7.65
N VAL A 212 -4.99 -2.89 -7.39
CA VAL A 212 -4.99 -1.62 -8.15
C VAL A 212 -3.64 -0.90 -8.05
N PHE A 213 -3.07 -0.83 -6.84
CA PHE A 213 -1.80 -0.14 -6.58
C PHE A 213 -0.58 -1.07 -6.61
N ASP A 214 -0.76 -2.35 -6.96
CA ASP A 214 0.27 -3.40 -7.00
C ASP A 214 1.25 -3.35 -5.80
N THR A 215 0.69 -3.23 -4.59
CA THR A 215 1.46 -3.14 -3.35
C THR A 215 0.71 -3.78 -2.19
N LYS A 216 1.45 -4.46 -1.31
CA LYS A 216 0.92 -5.01 -0.06
C LYS A 216 0.94 -4.02 1.10
N LYS A 217 1.54 -2.83 0.89
CA LYS A 217 1.63 -1.79 1.91
C LYS A 217 0.38 -0.91 1.87
N ILE A 218 -0.75 -1.49 2.19
CA ILE A 218 -2.03 -0.77 2.30
C ILE A 218 -2.65 -1.06 3.67
N GLY A 219 -3.12 -0.01 4.34
CA GLY A 219 -3.82 -0.11 5.61
C GLY A 219 -5.03 0.80 5.65
N HIS A 220 -5.99 0.53 6.53
CA HIS A 220 -7.13 1.40 6.77
C HIS A 220 -7.08 2.02 8.17
N ASN A 221 -7.67 3.21 8.33
CA ASN A 221 -7.84 3.87 9.62
C ASN A 221 -9.31 3.84 10.06
N GLY A 222 -9.65 2.94 10.97
CA GLY A 222 -11.00 2.81 11.52
C GLY A 222 -11.91 1.87 10.71
N THR A 223 -12.08 0.66 11.21
CA THR A 223 -12.96 -0.37 10.63
C THR A 223 -14.41 0.12 10.52
N LEU A 224 -15.06 -0.25 9.41
CA LEU A 224 -16.51 -0.26 9.23
C LEU A 224 -16.99 -1.71 9.16
N ASP A 225 -18.13 -1.98 9.81
CA ASP A 225 -18.83 -3.26 9.76
C ASP A 225 -19.29 -3.56 8.32
N PRO A 226 -19.51 -4.84 7.94
CA PRO A 226 -19.91 -5.20 6.58
C PRO A 226 -21.17 -4.48 6.10
N MET A 227 -22.21 -4.43 6.94
CA MET A 227 -23.46 -3.74 6.68
C MET A 227 -23.37 -2.21 6.61
N ALA A 228 -22.26 -1.62 7.08
CA ALA A 228 -22.05 -0.18 7.07
C ALA A 228 -21.38 0.27 5.78
N GLU A 229 -21.70 1.47 5.34
CA GLU A 229 -21.13 2.11 4.14
C GLU A 229 -20.51 3.47 4.49
N GLY A 230 -19.93 4.14 3.48
CA GLY A 230 -19.37 5.47 3.64
C GLY A 230 -17.85 5.48 3.85
N LEU A 231 -17.38 6.56 4.47
CA LEU A 231 -15.98 6.98 4.42
C LEU A 231 -15.05 5.97 5.10
N LEU A 232 -14.11 5.42 4.34
CA LEU A 232 -12.99 4.62 4.82
C LEU A 232 -11.67 5.28 4.42
N VAL A 233 -10.88 5.66 5.42
CA VAL A 233 -9.56 6.29 5.21
C VAL A 233 -8.54 5.18 4.95
N ILE A 234 -7.92 5.19 3.78
CA ILE A 234 -6.91 4.23 3.33
C ILE A 234 -5.54 4.90 3.29
N THR A 235 -4.52 4.20 3.75
CA THR A 235 -3.11 4.63 3.70
C THR A 235 -2.35 3.71 2.76
N ILE A 236 -1.56 4.28 1.85
CA ILE A 236 -0.85 3.55 0.79
C ILE A 236 0.67 3.77 0.90
N ASN A 237 1.44 2.69 0.72
CA ASN A 237 2.89 2.65 0.77
C ASN A 237 3.43 3.30 2.06
N ARG A 238 4.23 4.37 1.97
CA ARG A 238 4.86 5.00 3.15
C ARG A 238 3.83 5.62 4.10
N ALA A 239 2.66 5.99 3.61
CA ALA A 239 1.60 6.58 4.45
C ALA A 239 1.04 5.57 5.47
N THR A 240 1.24 4.25 5.27
CA THR A 240 0.87 3.25 6.30
C THR A 240 1.54 3.50 7.64
N LYS A 241 2.73 4.13 7.66
CA LYS A 241 3.47 4.49 8.88
C LYS A 241 2.79 5.59 9.71
N ILE A 242 1.94 6.42 9.09
CA ILE A 242 1.25 7.52 9.76
C ILE A 242 -0.16 7.13 10.23
N ASN A 243 -0.56 5.87 10.07
CA ASN A 243 -1.92 5.43 10.37
C ASN A 243 -2.35 5.78 11.81
N GLU A 244 -1.46 5.64 12.79
CA GLU A 244 -1.79 5.98 14.18
C GLU A 244 -2.07 7.48 14.40
N LEU A 245 -1.42 8.35 13.62
CA LEU A 245 -1.60 9.80 13.69
C LEU A 245 -2.89 10.28 13.00
N LEU A 246 -3.43 9.49 12.07
CA LEU A 246 -4.71 9.78 11.42
C LEU A 246 -5.92 9.39 12.28
N THR A 247 -5.67 8.79 13.45
CA THR A 247 -6.74 8.35 14.34
C THR A 247 -7.36 9.57 15.02
N CYS A 248 -8.52 9.99 14.54
CA CYS A 248 -9.25 11.12 15.09
C CYS A 248 -10.00 10.77 16.39
N THR A 249 -10.38 11.80 17.12
CA THR A 249 -11.17 11.70 18.35
C THR A 249 -12.67 11.75 18.10
N ASP A 250 -13.12 12.23 16.94
CA ASP A 250 -14.54 12.35 16.58
C ASP A 250 -14.87 11.76 15.21
N LYS A 251 -16.06 11.18 15.10
CA LYS A 251 -16.62 10.63 13.86
C LYS A 251 -18.07 11.03 13.74
N GLU A 252 -18.52 11.20 12.50
CA GLU A 252 -19.92 11.48 12.19
C GLU A 252 -20.54 10.32 11.43
N TYR A 253 -21.76 9.97 11.82
CA TYR A 253 -22.54 8.91 11.20
C TYR A 253 -23.96 9.36 10.94
N ILE A 254 -24.55 8.79 9.90
CA ILE A 254 -25.98 8.76 9.68
C ILE A 254 -26.44 7.33 9.91
N ALA A 255 -27.30 7.12 10.90
CA ALA A 255 -27.82 5.81 11.28
C ALA A 255 -29.32 5.74 11.05
N SER A 256 -29.80 4.57 10.62
CA SER A 256 -31.22 4.24 10.55
C SER A 256 -31.53 3.14 11.54
N VAL A 257 -32.69 3.23 12.19
CA VAL A 257 -33.13 2.35 13.27
C VAL A 257 -34.45 1.70 12.89
N LYS A 258 -34.57 0.40 13.16
CA LYS A 258 -35.84 -0.33 13.18
C LYS A 258 -36.32 -0.41 14.62
N VAL A 259 -37.55 0.03 14.86
CA VAL A 259 -38.21 0.02 16.16
C VAL A 259 -39.08 -1.23 16.29
N GLY A 260 -39.17 -1.75 17.51
CA GLY A 260 -39.96 -2.93 17.85
C GLY A 260 -39.24 -4.26 17.65
N VAL A 261 -37.94 -4.25 17.30
CA VAL A 261 -37.12 -5.45 17.10
C VAL A 261 -35.73 -5.22 17.68
N GLU A 262 -35.21 -6.21 18.40
CA GLU A 262 -33.81 -6.30 18.80
C GLU A 262 -33.22 -7.63 18.31
N THR A 263 -31.96 -7.59 17.87
CA THR A 263 -31.22 -8.75 17.35
C THR A 263 -29.95 -9.01 18.15
N ASP A 264 -29.42 -10.24 18.11
CA ASP A 264 -28.21 -10.62 18.85
C ASP A 264 -26.93 -9.88 18.38
N THR A 265 -26.90 -9.44 17.12
CA THR A 265 -25.82 -8.62 16.55
C THR A 265 -26.04 -7.11 16.73
N LEU A 266 -27.23 -6.70 17.18
CA LEU A 266 -27.71 -5.31 17.26
C LEU A 266 -27.81 -4.61 15.88
N ASP A 267 -27.84 -5.39 14.83
CA ASP A 267 -28.10 -5.00 13.45
C ASP A 267 -29.02 -6.00 12.75
N LEU A 268 -29.53 -5.66 11.57
CA LEU A 268 -30.45 -6.55 10.83
C LEU A 268 -29.80 -7.82 10.27
N GLU A 269 -28.48 -8.05 10.44
CA GLU A 269 -27.83 -9.30 10.01
C GLU A 269 -27.97 -10.42 11.06
N GLY A 270 -28.40 -10.09 12.28
CA GLY A 270 -28.55 -11.03 13.39
C GLY A 270 -29.91 -11.70 13.49
N ASN A 271 -30.03 -12.62 14.45
CA ASN A 271 -31.28 -13.28 14.80
C ASN A 271 -32.08 -12.41 15.76
N ILE A 272 -33.41 -12.38 15.58
CA ILE A 272 -34.32 -11.65 16.47
C ILE A 272 -34.29 -12.29 17.86
N VAL A 273 -34.05 -11.46 18.89
CA VAL A 273 -34.04 -11.86 20.30
C VAL A 273 -35.18 -11.24 21.11
N LYS A 274 -35.72 -10.10 20.65
CA LYS A 274 -36.85 -9.41 21.31
C LYS A 274 -37.70 -8.69 20.27
N THR A 275 -39.01 -8.68 20.48
CA THR A 275 -39.97 -7.94 19.66
C THR A 275 -40.95 -7.15 20.52
N SER A 276 -41.53 -6.10 19.95
CA SER A 276 -42.60 -5.32 20.57
C SER A 276 -43.44 -4.61 19.51
N ASP A 277 -44.74 -4.48 19.76
CA ASP A 277 -45.64 -3.70 18.91
C ASP A 277 -45.63 -2.20 19.24
N LYS A 278 -44.93 -1.80 20.31
CA LYS A 278 -44.78 -0.40 20.71
C LYS A 278 -44.17 0.43 19.58
N LYS A 279 -44.64 1.67 19.46
CA LYS A 279 -44.22 2.64 18.44
C LYS A 279 -43.52 3.83 19.11
N VAL A 280 -42.68 4.51 18.33
CA VAL A 280 -42.10 5.78 18.76
C VAL A 280 -42.98 6.95 18.32
N SER A 281 -43.07 7.97 19.15
CA SER A 281 -43.64 9.27 18.77
C SER A 281 -42.54 10.32 18.61
N LYS A 282 -42.88 11.44 17.96
CA LYS A 282 -41.96 12.57 17.79
C LYS A 282 -41.48 13.11 19.15
N ASP A 283 -42.38 13.28 20.11
CA ASP A 283 -42.05 13.77 21.46
C ASP A 283 -41.11 12.82 22.20
N MET A 284 -41.30 11.50 22.05
CA MET A 284 -40.39 10.50 22.63
C MET A 284 -38.98 10.63 22.06
N LEU A 285 -38.86 10.80 20.74
CA LEU A 285 -37.58 10.97 20.07
C LEU A 285 -36.90 12.31 20.44
N ASP A 286 -37.67 13.39 20.52
CA ASP A 286 -37.12 14.70 20.88
C ASP A 286 -36.59 14.70 22.33
N ASN A 287 -37.27 14.00 23.25
CA ASN A 287 -36.77 13.80 24.62
C ASN A 287 -35.54 12.89 24.65
N LEU A 288 -35.56 11.77 23.91
CA LEU A 288 -34.42 10.86 23.79
C LEU A 288 -33.16 11.60 23.33
N PHE A 289 -33.26 12.44 22.30
CA PHE A 289 -32.11 13.10 21.69
C PHE A 289 -31.52 14.17 22.61
N LYS A 290 -32.36 14.86 23.40
CA LYS A 290 -31.90 15.77 24.45
C LYS A 290 -31.11 15.03 25.54
N GLU A 291 -31.60 13.87 25.97
CA GLU A 291 -31.01 13.08 27.06
C GLU A 291 -29.77 12.26 26.65
N PHE A 292 -29.59 11.98 25.35
CA PHE A 292 -28.48 11.17 24.86
C PHE A 292 -27.28 11.97 24.37
N VAL A 293 -27.35 13.30 24.31
CA VAL A 293 -26.15 14.14 24.20
C VAL A 293 -25.45 14.18 25.56
N LYS A 294 -24.66 13.14 25.83
CA LYS A 294 -24.01 12.91 27.12
C LYS A 294 -22.72 12.11 26.99
N GLU A 295 -22.03 12.02 28.12
CA GLU A 295 -20.96 11.07 28.34
C GLU A 295 -21.48 9.91 29.20
N TYR A 296 -21.16 8.68 28.83
CA TYR A 296 -21.53 7.51 29.62
C TYR A 296 -20.61 6.30 29.38
N LEU A 297 -20.76 5.27 30.21
CA LEU A 297 -20.09 3.98 30.04
C LEU A 297 -20.94 3.08 29.13
N GLN A 298 -20.53 2.96 27.88
CA GLN A 298 -21.18 2.11 26.90
C GLN A 298 -20.62 0.68 26.95
N GLU A 299 -21.51 -0.30 26.94
CA GLU A 299 -21.13 -1.71 26.81
C GLU A 299 -20.75 -2.03 25.35
N VAL A 300 -19.59 -2.66 25.19
CA VAL A 300 -19.08 -3.06 23.87
C VAL A 300 -19.91 -4.23 23.33
N PRO A 301 -20.33 -4.19 22.05
CA PRO A 301 -21.13 -5.28 21.50
C PRO A 301 -20.31 -6.58 21.39
N LYS A 302 -20.98 -7.72 21.58
CA LYS A 302 -20.38 -9.07 21.51
C LYS A 302 -19.68 -9.32 20.16
N TYR A 303 -20.27 -8.83 19.07
CA TYR A 303 -19.66 -8.90 17.73
C TYR A 303 -18.74 -7.70 17.46
N SER A 304 -17.59 -7.68 18.13
CA SER A 304 -16.54 -6.66 17.94
C SER A 304 -15.13 -7.23 17.92
N ALA A 305 -14.18 -6.44 17.40
CA ALA A 305 -12.77 -6.81 17.29
C ALA A 305 -11.95 -6.57 18.58
N ILE A 306 -12.59 -6.13 19.67
CA ILE A 306 -11.92 -5.90 20.96
C ILE A 306 -11.44 -7.23 21.53
N LYS A 307 -10.20 -7.25 22.05
CA LYS A 307 -9.62 -8.43 22.68
C LYS A 307 -9.92 -8.46 24.17
N VAL A 308 -10.39 -9.60 24.65
CA VAL A 308 -10.53 -9.96 26.06
C VAL A 308 -9.78 -11.27 26.25
N ASN A 309 -8.90 -11.36 27.24
CA ASN A 309 -8.08 -12.55 27.51
C ASN A 309 -7.36 -13.10 26.27
N GLY A 310 -6.85 -12.20 25.42
CA GLY A 310 -6.07 -12.54 24.22
C GLY A 310 -6.89 -12.86 22.95
N LYS A 311 -8.19 -13.12 23.06
CA LYS A 311 -9.09 -13.44 21.93
C LYS A 311 -10.06 -12.31 21.63
N LYS A 312 -10.53 -12.19 20.39
CA LYS A 312 -11.48 -11.11 20.01
C LYS A 312 -12.91 -11.47 20.44
N LEU A 313 -13.73 -10.48 20.83
CA LEU A 313 -15.10 -10.71 21.30
C LEU A 313 -15.97 -11.47 20.29
N TYR A 314 -15.84 -11.20 18.98
CA TYR A 314 -16.58 -11.98 17.97
C TYR A 314 -16.21 -13.47 17.93
N GLU A 315 -15.01 -13.86 18.40
CA GLU A 315 -14.58 -15.26 18.46
C GLU A 315 -15.29 -15.99 19.62
N TYR A 316 -15.58 -15.29 20.72
CA TYR A 316 -16.42 -15.80 21.79
C TYR A 316 -17.87 -15.94 21.34
N ALA A 317 -18.41 -14.94 20.63
CA ALA A 317 -19.75 -14.98 20.05
C ALA A 317 -19.95 -16.22 19.16
N ARG A 318 -19.04 -16.45 18.21
CA ARG A 318 -19.11 -17.59 17.28
C ARG A 318 -18.91 -18.95 17.94
N SER A 319 -18.27 -19.00 19.10
CA SER A 319 -18.07 -20.24 19.85
C SER A 319 -19.12 -20.45 20.95
N ASN A 320 -20.16 -19.62 21.00
CA ASN A 320 -21.19 -19.63 22.05
C ASN A 320 -20.60 -19.65 23.47
N LYS A 321 -19.49 -18.94 23.67
CA LYS A 321 -18.87 -18.79 24.99
C LYS A 321 -19.27 -17.45 25.59
N ASP A 322 -19.65 -17.48 26.86
CA ASP A 322 -19.92 -16.27 27.61
C ASP A 322 -18.62 -15.58 28.03
N VAL A 323 -18.65 -14.27 27.94
CA VAL A 323 -17.54 -13.39 28.31
C VAL A 323 -18.15 -12.09 28.81
N GLU A 324 -17.62 -11.59 29.92
CA GLU A 324 -18.02 -10.28 30.44
C GLU A 324 -17.65 -9.20 29.42
N LEU A 325 -18.64 -8.39 29.01
CA LEU A 325 -18.44 -7.36 28.01
C LEU A 325 -17.81 -6.12 28.65
N PRO A 326 -16.65 -5.65 28.17
CA PRO A 326 -16.01 -4.48 28.73
C PRO A 326 -16.83 -3.23 28.44
N LYS A 327 -16.92 -2.33 29.43
CA LYS A 327 -17.52 -1.00 29.24
C LYS A 327 -16.46 0.04 28.88
N ARG A 328 -16.83 1.02 28.06
CA ARG A 328 -15.94 2.10 27.64
C ARG A 328 -16.63 3.45 27.78
N LYS A 329 -15.86 4.43 28.24
CA LYS A 329 -16.30 5.83 28.26
C LYS A 329 -16.46 6.33 26.82
N VAL A 330 -17.66 6.80 26.49
CA VAL A 330 -17.98 7.38 25.19
C VAL A 330 -18.67 8.72 25.40
N ILE A 331 -18.52 9.61 24.42
CA ILE A 331 -19.15 10.93 24.39
C ILE A 331 -19.99 11.01 23.12
N ILE A 332 -21.28 11.27 23.28
CA ILE A 332 -22.18 11.64 22.20
C ILE A 332 -22.23 13.17 22.19
N LYS A 333 -21.61 13.78 21.18
CA LYS A 333 -21.43 15.23 21.10
C LYS A 333 -22.64 15.92 20.51
N GLU A 334 -23.21 15.32 19.48
CA GLU A 334 -24.36 15.87 18.76
C GLU A 334 -25.28 14.73 18.32
N LEU A 335 -26.58 14.99 18.37
CA LEU A 335 -27.65 14.15 17.83
C LEU A 335 -28.65 15.03 17.11
N GLU A 336 -29.05 14.60 15.92
CA GLU A 336 -30.00 15.33 15.08
C GLU A 336 -30.93 14.34 14.39
N LEU A 337 -32.23 14.49 14.62
CA LEU A 337 -33.24 13.64 14.00
C LEU A 337 -33.44 14.12 12.55
N LEU A 338 -33.23 13.22 11.59
CA LEU A 338 -33.32 13.52 10.15
C LEU A 338 -34.68 13.12 9.57
N ASP A 339 -35.21 11.97 9.98
CA ASP A 339 -36.48 11.44 9.51
C ASP A 339 -37.06 10.48 10.56
N TYR A 340 -38.39 10.33 10.62
CA TYR A 340 -39.03 9.37 11.50
C TYR A 340 -40.37 8.86 10.98
N LYS A 341 -40.69 7.63 11.38
CA LYS A 341 -41.97 6.95 11.30
C LYS A 341 -42.23 6.25 12.63
N GLU A 342 -43.42 5.71 12.81
CA GLU A 342 -43.78 5.00 14.04
C GLU A 342 -42.92 3.75 14.32
N ASP A 343 -42.37 3.13 13.26
CA ASP A 343 -41.62 1.88 13.33
C ASP A 343 -40.13 2.03 12.96
N SER A 344 -39.66 3.25 12.69
CA SER A 344 -38.30 3.52 12.25
C SER A 344 -37.92 4.99 12.38
N PHE A 345 -36.65 5.28 12.59
CA PHE A 345 -36.15 6.66 12.56
C PHE A 345 -34.72 6.71 12.04
N LYS A 346 -34.32 7.89 11.57
CA LYS A 346 -32.99 8.15 11.01
C LYS A 346 -32.39 9.37 11.68
N PHE A 347 -31.13 9.27 12.08
CA PHE A 347 -30.45 10.36 12.78
C PHE A 347 -29.01 10.53 12.35
N ARG A 348 -28.52 11.75 12.47
CA ARG A 348 -27.11 12.10 12.42
C ARG A 348 -26.56 12.15 13.84
N CYS A 349 -25.34 11.64 14.03
CA CYS A 349 -24.63 11.73 15.31
C CYS A 349 -23.16 12.08 15.13
N VAL A 350 -22.62 12.86 16.06
CA VAL A 350 -21.17 13.08 16.21
C VAL A 350 -20.75 12.43 17.51
N VAL A 351 -19.83 11.48 17.43
CA VAL A 351 -19.44 10.64 18.57
C VAL A 351 -17.93 10.59 18.76
N SER A 352 -17.50 10.34 19.99
CA SER A 352 -16.10 10.07 20.29
C SER A 352 -15.57 8.80 19.63
N LYS A 353 -14.24 8.69 19.52
CA LYS A 353 -13.56 7.45 19.14
C LYS A 353 -13.99 6.30 20.06
N GLY A 354 -14.32 5.17 19.45
CA GLY A 354 -14.62 3.92 20.16
C GLY A 354 -16.10 3.74 20.51
N THR A 355 -16.95 4.72 20.19
CA THR A 355 -18.40 4.56 20.27
C THR A 355 -18.89 3.55 19.24
N TYR A 356 -19.68 2.58 19.70
CA TYR A 356 -20.39 1.63 18.86
C TYR A 356 -21.81 2.14 18.63
N ILE A 357 -22.14 2.45 17.38
CA ILE A 357 -23.49 2.96 17.02
C ILE A 357 -24.57 1.91 17.26
N ARG A 358 -24.24 0.62 17.08
CA ARG A 358 -25.10 -0.50 17.44
C ARG A 358 -25.49 -0.50 18.92
N SER A 359 -24.51 -0.36 19.81
CA SER A 359 -24.77 -0.24 21.25
C SER A 359 -25.55 1.04 21.58
N LEU A 360 -25.23 2.17 20.94
CA LEU A 360 -25.98 3.41 21.14
C LEU A 360 -27.47 3.24 20.83
N ILE A 361 -27.79 2.55 19.73
CA ILE A 361 -29.18 2.29 19.33
C ILE A 361 -29.88 1.34 20.32
N LYS A 362 -29.17 0.32 20.83
CA LYS A 362 -29.68 -0.55 21.91
C LYS A 362 -29.99 0.27 23.17
N ASP A 363 -29.05 1.09 23.61
CA ASP A 363 -29.18 1.92 24.81
C ASP A 363 -30.34 2.93 24.66
N MET A 364 -30.53 3.49 23.46
CA MET A 364 -31.69 4.33 23.13
C MET A 364 -33.01 3.55 23.23
N GLY A 365 -33.04 2.31 22.74
CA GLY A 365 -34.20 1.43 22.87
C GLY A 365 -34.54 1.10 24.33
N GLU A 366 -33.54 0.83 25.16
CA GLU A 366 -33.72 0.62 26.60
C GLU A 366 -34.30 1.86 27.29
N PHE A 367 -33.82 3.06 26.96
CA PHE A 367 -34.35 4.30 27.49
C PHE A 367 -35.82 4.54 27.10
N LEU A 368 -36.19 4.17 25.87
CA LEU A 368 -37.57 4.27 25.39
C LEU A 368 -38.47 3.13 25.91
N ASP A 369 -37.90 2.08 26.51
CA ASP A 369 -38.56 0.80 26.78
C ASP A 369 -39.20 0.17 25.51
N ILE A 370 -38.47 0.27 24.39
CA ILE A 370 -38.84 -0.30 23.08
C ILE A 370 -37.60 -0.95 22.44
N PRO A 371 -37.64 -2.23 22.03
CA PRO A 371 -36.54 -2.88 21.33
C PRO A 371 -36.16 -2.13 20.05
N CYS A 372 -34.87 -1.86 19.85
CA CYS A 372 -34.36 -1.13 18.69
C CYS A 372 -33.12 -1.82 18.11
N THR A 373 -33.04 -1.89 16.78
CA THR A 373 -31.91 -2.47 16.05
C THR A 373 -31.47 -1.55 14.92
N MET A 374 -30.16 -1.51 14.64
CA MET A 374 -29.61 -0.74 13.53
C MET A 374 -29.97 -1.36 12.18
N SER A 375 -30.57 -0.58 11.29
CA SER A 375 -30.97 -1.03 9.94
C SER A 375 -30.02 -0.55 8.83
N SER A 376 -29.38 0.61 9.02
CA SER A 376 -28.36 1.14 8.12
C SER A 376 -27.39 2.04 8.87
N LEU A 377 -26.15 2.12 8.38
CA LEU A 377 -25.11 2.98 8.93
C LEU A 377 -24.22 3.53 7.82
N ILE A 378 -24.10 4.85 7.75
CA ILE A 378 -23.20 5.56 6.83
C ILE A 378 -22.23 6.39 7.66
N ARG A 379 -20.92 6.18 7.51
CA ARG A 379 -19.92 7.09 8.09
C ARG A 379 -19.68 8.26 7.14
N THR A 380 -20.10 9.46 7.53
CA THR A 380 -19.99 10.67 6.70
C THR A 380 -18.69 11.45 6.95
N ARG A 381 -18.11 11.34 8.16
CA ARG A 381 -16.89 12.07 8.53
C ARG A 381 -15.99 11.28 9.49
N GLN A 382 -14.69 11.49 9.34
CA GLN A 382 -13.67 11.04 10.29
C GLN A 382 -12.65 12.17 10.51
N GLY A 383 -12.74 12.89 11.62
CA GLY A 383 -11.95 14.10 11.86
C GLY A 383 -12.16 15.11 10.72
N LYS A 384 -11.07 15.52 10.05
CA LYS A 384 -11.13 16.43 8.88
C LYS A 384 -11.56 15.77 7.57
N PHE A 385 -11.55 14.45 7.48
CA PHE A 385 -11.91 13.74 6.25
C PHE A 385 -13.41 13.57 6.13
N ARG A 386 -13.96 13.85 4.94
CA ARG A 386 -15.39 13.81 4.63
C ARG A 386 -15.68 12.83 3.50
N LEU A 387 -16.85 12.20 3.54
CA LEU A 387 -17.36 11.30 2.51
C LEU A 387 -17.49 12.00 1.15
N ASP A 388 -17.84 13.28 1.14
CA ASP A 388 -17.97 14.09 -0.08
C ASP A 388 -16.68 14.17 -0.91
N ASN A 389 -15.52 13.91 -0.28
CA ASN A 389 -14.21 13.89 -0.93
C ASN A 389 -13.71 12.47 -1.23
N ALA A 390 -14.52 11.46 -0.97
CA ALA A 390 -14.17 10.07 -1.17
C ALA A 390 -14.53 9.60 -2.59
N VAL A 391 -13.74 8.65 -3.10
CA VAL A 391 -14.00 8.01 -4.39
C VAL A 391 -14.71 6.68 -4.13
N ASP A 392 -15.70 6.34 -4.95
CA ASP A 392 -16.34 5.04 -4.91
C ASP A 392 -15.33 3.94 -5.22
N LEU A 393 -15.42 2.82 -4.49
CA LEU A 393 -14.42 1.75 -4.57
C LEU A 393 -14.28 1.13 -5.97
N GLU A 394 -15.30 1.23 -6.81
CA GLU A 394 -15.26 0.76 -8.20
C GLU A 394 -14.51 1.70 -9.14
N ASP A 395 -14.49 2.99 -8.84
CA ASP A 395 -13.84 4.03 -9.65
C ASP A 395 -12.37 4.26 -9.26
N VAL A 396 -11.87 3.55 -8.25
CA VAL A 396 -10.47 3.68 -7.84
C VAL A 396 -9.55 3.08 -8.90
N THR A 397 -8.66 3.91 -9.43
CA THR A 397 -7.61 3.54 -10.39
C THR A 397 -6.23 3.89 -9.84
N ILE A 398 -5.17 3.46 -10.54
CA ILE A 398 -3.79 3.86 -10.21
C ILE A 398 -3.56 5.38 -10.27
N ASN A 399 -4.42 6.10 -11.00
CA ASN A 399 -4.38 7.55 -11.16
C ASN A 399 -5.24 8.30 -10.14
N SER A 400 -5.97 7.59 -9.25
CA SER A 400 -6.74 8.23 -8.20
C SER A 400 -5.87 9.14 -7.34
N LYS A 401 -6.34 10.37 -7.12
CA LYS A 401 -5.61 11.40 -6.38
C LYS A 401 -5.41 10.96 -4.92
N LEU A 402 -4.16 10.94 -4.49
CA LEU A 402 -3.81 10.68 -3.10
C LEU A 402 -3.58 12.00 -2.36
N ILE A 403 -4.13 12.11 -1.16
CA ILE A 403 -3.78 13.18 -0.22
C ILE A 403 -2.34 12.93 0.23
N THR A 404 -1.49 13.97 0.16
CA THR A 404 -0.09 13.84 0.56
C THR A 404 0.02 13.57 2.07
N ILE A 405 1.14 13.00 2.51
CA ILE A 405 1.38 12.74 3.94
C ILE A 405 1.36 14.04 4.75
N SER A 406 1.89 15.14 4.20
CA SER A 406 1.86 16.46 4.84
C SER A 406 0.43 16.96 5.00
N ASP A 407 -0.38 16.93 3.93
CA ASP A 407 -1.75 17.47 3.96
C ASP A 407 -2.69 16.61 4.81
N ALA A 408 -2.40 15.31 4.94
CA ALA A 408 -3.19 14.39 5.73
C ALA A 408 -3.00 14.59 7.25
N LEU A 409 -1.91 15.21 7.70
CA LEU A 409 -1.58 15.36 9.11
C LEU A 409 -1.87 16.78 9.62
N ASP A 410 -2.26 16.88 10.89
CA ASP A 410 -2.47 18.16 11.59
C ASP A 410 -1.31 18.38 12.58
N ILE A 411 -0.08 18.40 12.08
CA ILE A 411 1.14 18.63 12.86
C ILE A 411 2.02 19.70 12.20
N GLU A 412 2.91 20.32 12.99
CA GLU A 412 3.85 21.32 12.48
C GLU A 412 4.76 20.72 11.40
N ILE A 413 5.03 21.48 10.33
CA ILE A 413 5.94 21.08 9.24
C ILE A 413 7.16 21.98 9.25
N LYS A 414 8.36 21.39 9.13
CA LYS A 414 9.63 22.12 9.03
C LYS A 414 10.49 21.58 7.90
N GLU A 415 11.05 22.49 7.11
CA GLU A 415 12.05 22.17 6.10
C GLU A 415 13.43 22.03 6.76
N ILE A 416 14.22 21.06 6.32
CA ILE A 416 15.54 20.76 6.89
C ILE A 416 16.61 20.58 5.81
N ASP A 417 17.82 21.04 6.12
CA ASP A 417 19.01 20.89 5.29
C ASP A 417 20.27 20.59 6.14
N GLY A 418 21.43 20.59 5.48
CA GLY A 418 22.73 20.53 6.15
C GLY A 418 22.94 19.40 7.16
N VAL A 419 23.41 19.77 8.35
CA VAL A 419 23.76 18.86 9.45
C VAL A 419 22.53 18.20 10.06
N ASP A 420 21.44 18.96 10.22
CA ASP A 420 20.22 18.45 10.80
C ASP A 420 19.58 17.39 9.92
N TYR A 421 19.61 17.56 8.58
CA TYR A 421 19.21 16.50 7.68
C TYR A 421 20.00 15.20 7.90
N LYS A 422 21.33 15.26 7.98
CA LYS A 422 22.18 14.08 8.20
C LYS A 422 21.84 13.38 9.53
N ARG A 423 21.58 14.13 10.59
CA ARG A 423 21.19 13.57 11.90
C ARG A 423 19.80 12.95 11.85
N ILE A 424 18.83 13.65 11.26
CA ILE A 424 17.43 13.25 11.19
C ILE A 424 17.26 11.99 10.35
N VAL A 425 17.91 11.87 9.18
CA VAL A 425 17.81 10.64 8.36
C VAL A 425 18.39 9.40 9.02
N ASN A 426 19.30 9.58 9.99
CA ASN A 426 19.87 8.50 10.79
C ASN A 426 19.09 8.25 12.10
N GLY A 427 17.97 8.96 12.32
CA GLY A 427 17.13 8.79 13.51
C GLY A 427 17.77 9.32 14.79
N ALA A 428 18.81 10.15 14.70
CA ALA A 428 19.46 10.71 15.88
C ALA A 428 18.50 11.61 16.67
N VAL A 429 18.65 11.60 17.99
CA VAL A 429 18.01 12.58 18.87
C VAL A 429 18.68 13.94 18.66
N ILE A 430 17.89 14.99 18.51
CA ILE A 430 18.37 16.36 18.33
C ILE A 430 17.76 17.27 19.40
N ASP A 431 18.41 18.39 19.69
CA ASP A 431 17.86 19.39 20.60
C ASP A 431 16.65 20.08 19.96
N ASN A 432 15.67 20.50 20.77
CA ASN A 432 14.48 21.16 20.28
C ASN A 432 14.72 22.65 19.94
N SER A 433 15.71 22.93 19.10
CA SER A 433 15.98 24.29 18.58
C SER A 433 14.82 24.86 17.74
N TYR A 434 13.93 23.99 17.27
CA TYR A 434 12.76 24.32 16.46
C TYR A 434 11.54 24.75 17.28
N ASN A 435 11.61 24.75 18.62
CA ASN A 435 10.52 25.12 19.53
C ASN A 435 9.22 24.30 19.35
N ILE A 436 9.35 23.02 19.00
CA ILE A 436 8.20 22.14 18.73
C ILE A 436 7.52 21.76 20.05
N LYS A 437 6.19 21.87 20.08
CA LYS A 437 5.40 21.55 21.28
C LYS A 437 5.15 20.06 21.45
N ASP A 438 4.63 19.38 20.43
CA ASP A 438 4.33 17.93 20.46
C ASP A 438 5.07 17.19 19.35
N LYS A 439 4.62 17.30 18.10
CA LYS A 439 5.20 16.58 16.95
C LYS A 439 5.48 17.52 15.80
N VAL A 440 6.50 17.17 15.03
CA VAL A 440 6.90 17.87 13.81
C VAL A 440 7.13 16.86 12.68
N LEU A 441 6.64 17.19 11.48
CA LEU A 441 7.02 16.55 10.24
C LEU A 441 8.19 17.32 9.63
N PHE A 442 9.33 16.66 9.50
CA PHE A 442 10.48 17.19 8.78
C PHE A 442 10.42 16.83 7.30
N MET A 443 10.66 17.83 6.45
CA MET A 443 10.65 17.73 5.00
C MET A 443 11.95 18.26 4.39
N ARG A 444 12.29 17.77 3.20
CA ARG A 444 13.40 18.29 2.41
C ARG A 444 13.07 18.23 0.92
N ASN A 445 13.19 19.35 0.22
CA ASN A 445 12.85 19.52 -1.19
C ASN A 445 11.45 18.96 -1.49
N ASN A 446 10.46 19.34 -0.68
CA ASN A 446 9.07 18.85 -0.74
C ASN A 446 8.89 17.33 -0.52
N ARG A 447 9.91 16.63 0.00
CA ARG A 447 9.82 15.20 0.33
C ARG A 447 9.78 15.00 1.84
N VAL A 448 8.85 14.16 2.30
CA VAL A 448 8.75 13.78 3.71
C VAL A 448 9.98 12.97 4.15
N VAL A 449 10.57 13.35 5.28
CA VAL A 449 11.76 12.70 5.83
C VAL A 449 11.40 11.87 7.06
N ALA A 450 10.92 12.51 8.12
CA ALA A 450 10.61 11.84 9.38
C ALA A 450 9.62 12.67 10.21
N ILE A 451 8.93 11.99 11.12
CA ILE A 451 8.14 12.61 12.17
C ILE A 451 8.93 12.46 13.46
N TYR A 452 9.11 13.57 14.16
CA TYR A 452 9.77 13.62 15.46
C TYR A 452 8.79 14.10 16.53
N GLN A 453 9.02 13.67 17.77
CA GLN A 453 8.23 14.05 18.94
C GLN A 453 9.12 14.73 19.98
N ASN A 454 8.61 15.80 20.59
CA ASN A 454 9.23 16.46 21.72
C ASN A 454 9.09 15.59 22.98
N VAL A 455 10.23 15.26 23.58
CA VAL A 455 10.35 14.55 24.85
C VAL A 455 11.40 15.27 25.69
N ASN A 456 10.97 16.00 26.72
CA ASN A 456 11.83 16.77 27.63
C ASN A 456 12.78 17.73 26.89
N ASN A 457 12.22 18.54 25.99
CA ASN A 457 12.94 19.51 25.15
C ASN A 457 13.99 18.90 24.21
N LYS A 458 13.85 17.61 23.91
CA LYS A 458 14.60 16.91 22.86
C LYS A 458 13.64 16.33 21.84
N LEU A 459 14.01 16.41 20.57
CA LEU A 459 13.25 15.80 19.49
C LEU A 459 13.77 14.39 19.26
N LYS A 460 12.90 13.40 19.49
CA LYS A 460 13.16 11.98 19.23
C LYS A 460 12.41 11.52 17.99
N CYS A 461 13.05 10.67 17.18
CA CYS A 461 12.41 10.09 16.00
C CYS A 461 11.19 9.27 16.42
N PHE A 462 10.00 9.69 15.99
CA PHE A 462 8.74 8.98 16.19
C PHE A 462 8.48 8.00 15.04
N LYS A 463 8.60 8.49 13.78
CA LYS A 463 8.52 7.66 12.57
C LYS A 463 9.51 8.13 11.52
N MET A 464 10.34 7.22 11.02
CA MET A 464 11.13 7.47 9.81
C MET A 464 10.24 7.26 8.57
N LEU A 465 10.08 8.26 7.71
CA LEU A 465 9.23 8.19 6.52
C LEU A 465 10.04 8.01 5.23
N LYS A 466 11.27 8.51 5.17
CA LYS A 466 12.20 8.26 4.06
C LYS A 466 12.37 6.74 3.87
N GLY A 467 12.45 6.30 2.61
CA GLY A 467 13.10 5.01 2.32
C GLY A 467 14.60 5.17 2.57
N LEU A 468 15.26 4.15 3.11
CA LEU A 468 16.72 4.14 3.27
C LEU A 468 17.40 4.03 1.89
N SER A 469 17.19 4.99 1.00
CA SER A 469 18.20 5.33 -0.01
C SER A 469 19.05 6.43 0.62
N ARG A 470 20.17 6.01 1.21
CA ARG A 470 21.25 6.93 1.57
C ARG A 470 21.70 7.58 0.26
N ASN A 471 21.68 8.91 0.25
CA ASN A 471 22.04 9.72 -0.92
C ASN A 471 23.48 9.44 -1.33
#